data_AF-A0A6I7NIT8-F1
#
_entry.id   AF-A0A6I7NIT8-F1
#
_cell.length_a   1.000
_cell.length_b   1.000
_cell.length_c   1.000
_cell.angle_alpha   90.00
_cell.angle_beta   90.00
_cell.angle_gamma   90.00
#
_symmetry.space_group_name_H-M   'P 1'
#
loop_
_entity.id
_entity.type
_entity.pdbx_description
1 polymer ?
#
loop_
_entity_poly.entity_id
_entity_poly.type
_entity_poly.pdbx_seq_one_letter_code
_entity_poly.pdbx_strand_id
1 'polypeptide(L)'
;MVRRPILATRPCKSSRNGCGLSFIRNGPRNISTIRKGGRPMSDIFVVEGRHDAARLKQVHPHLDVVVTEGSAVPEATLQLLEKLSVAHTIVLMLDPDHPGETIRKTLQARIPSARHVFLRKADCIEKHGRKVGIEHASVAVLEVALKQHIQSQATQPGALTMQDLVGLGLSGSPDAAKRRARLTDTLAIGHCNAKTLLKRLNWLGFDKAHVAQVLS
;
A
#
# COMPACT_ATOMS: atom_id res chain seq x y z
N MET A 1 -45.80 31.66 44.86
CA MET A 1 -46.27 32.70 43.91
C MET A 1 -45.33 32.67 42.70
N VAL A 2 -45.68 32.51 41.43
CA VAL A 2 -46.93 32.34 40.69
C VAL A 2 -46.53 31.74 39.33
N ARG A 3 -47.10 30.58 38.99
CA ARG A 3 -47.58 30.12 37.68
C ARG A 3 -46.64 29.92 36.48
N ARG A 4 -46.60 28.66 36.02
CA ARG A 4 -46.62 28.27 34.59
C ARG A 4 -47.77 28.96 33.84
N PRO A 5 -47.64 29.10 32.52
CA PRO A 5 -48.77 28.80 31.65
C PRO A 5 -48.45 27.67 30.66
N ILE A 6 -49.42 26.77 30.53
CA ILE A 6 -49.62 25.83 29.43
C ILE A 6 -50.64 26.46 28.48
N LEU A 7 -50.63 26.02 27.21
CA LEU A 7 -51.58 26.17 26.09
C LEU A 7 -50.98 26.95 24.92
N ALA A 8 -51.21 26.62 23.65
CA ALA A 8 -51.79 25.45 22.99
C ALA A 8 -51.56 25.60 21.47
N THR A 9 -51.37 24.47 20.79
CA THR A 9 -51.83 24.13 19.43
C THR A 9 -51.90 25.20 18.32
N ARG A 10 -51.25 24.93 17.17
CA ARG A 10 -51.88 24.38 15.95
C ARG A 10 -50.84 24.15 14.82
N PRO A 11 -51.06 23.17 13.93
CA PRO A 11 -50.18 22.85 12.81
C PRO A 11 -50.61 23.62 11.54
N CYS A 12 -49.67 23.91 10.63
CA CYS A 12 -50.04 24.29 9.27
C CYS A 12 -49.07 23.69 8.24
N LYS A 13 -49.68 23.22 7.15
CA LYS A 13 -49.13 22.36 6.11
C LYS A 13 -48.35 23.17 5.06
N SER A 14 -47.39 22.47 4.43
CA SER A 14 -47.03 22.51 3.00
C SER A 14 -46.80 23.86 2.30
N SER A 15 -45.64 24.02 1.67
CA SER A 15 -45.56 24.38 0.25
C SER A 15 -44.13 24.24 -0.27
N ARG A 16 -44.03 23.93 -1.56
CA ARG A 16 -42.82 23.64 -2.33
C ARG A 16 -42.22 24.92 -2.92
N ASN A 17 -40.96 24.79 -3.31
CA ASN A 17 -40.25 25.50 -4.38
C ASN A 17 -39.81 26.95 -4.11
N GLY A 18 -38.51 27.10 -3.85
CA GLY A 18 -37.73 28.31 -4.08
C GLY A 18 -36.34 27.91 -4.54
N CYS A 19 -36.10 27.93 -5.84
CA CYS A 19 -34.79 27.78 -6.46
C CYS A 19 -34.01 29.09 -6.22
N GLY A 20 -32.83 29.00 -5.61
CA GLY A 20 -31.99 30.16 -5.31
C GLY A 20 -30.54 29.73 -5.07
N LEU A 21 -29.66 30.21 -5.94
CA LEU A 21 -28.21 30.02 -5.94
C LEU A 21 -27.54 30.34 -4.59
N SER A 22 -26.31 29.83 -4.47
CA SER A 22 -25.22 30.19 -3.56
C SER A 22 -25.17 29.44 -2.22
N PHE A 23 -24.16 28.58 -2.04
CA PHE A 23 -22.91 28.97 -1.39
C PHE A 23 -21.95 27.77 -1.35
N ILE A 24 -20.74 27.95 -1.89
CA ILE A 24 -19.63 27.04 -1.66
C ILE A 24 -19.29 27.13 -0.17
N ARG A 25 -19.47 26.04 0.57
CA ARG A 25 -18.80 25.73 1.85
C ARG A 25 -19.25 24.36 2.31
N ASN A 26 -18.37 23.37 2.23
CA ASN A 26 -18.33 22.33 3.25
C ASN A 26 -16.89 21.83 3.34
N GLY A 27 -16.30 22.10 4.50
CA GLY A 27 -14.92 21.81 4.86
C GLY A 27 -14.61 20.32 5.00
N PRO A 28 -13.48 19.98 5.64
CA PRO A 28 -12.96 18.62 5.62
C PRO A 28 -13.98 17.64 6.20
N ARG A 29 -14.31 16.61 5.40
CA ARG A 29 -15.26 15.58 5.81
C ARG A 29 -14.72 14.86 7.05
N ASN A 30 -15.44 15.10 8.13
CA ASN A 30 -15.24 14.59 9.47
C ASN A 30 -15.17 13.06 9.48
N ILE A 31 -14.17 12.52 10.16
CA ILE A 31 -13.97 11.10 10.45
C ILE A 31 -15.07 10.65 11.42
N SER A 32 -16.23 10.31 10.89
CA SER A 32 -17.32 9.78 11.70
C SER A 32 -18.19 8.85 10.85
N THR A 33 -17.78 7.58 10.74
CA THR A 33 -18.65 6.39 10.77
C THR A 33 -17.75 5.15 10.75
N ILE A 34 -17.10 4.85 11.89
CA ILE A 34 -16.47 3.54 12.09
C ILE A 34 -17.59 2.57 12.47
N ARG A 35 -18.06 1.78 11.50
CA ARG A 35 -19.04 0.71 11.72
C ARG A 35 -18.53 -0.25 12.79
N LYS A 36 -19.34 -0.48 13.83
CA LYS A 36 -19.16 -1.51 14.87
C LYS A 36 -19.42 -2.89 14.28
N GLY A 37 -18.37 -3.68 14.19
CA GLY A 37 -18.33 -5.08 13.74
C GLY A 37 -16.85 -5.38 13.62
N GLY A 38 -16.32 -6.26 14.48
CA GLY A 38 -14.87 -6.47 14.65
C GLY A 38 -14.16 -6.59 13.30
N ARG A 39 -13.45 -5.53 12.90
CA ARG A 39 -12.62 -5.57 11.71
C ARG A 39 -11.25 -6.13 12.13
N PRO A 40 -10.70 -7.11 11.40
CA PRO A 40 -9.27 -7.41 11.52
C PRO A 40 -8.49 -6.12 11.24
N MET A 41 -7.29 -6.00 11.83
CA MET A 41 -6.42 -4.82 11.68
C MET A 41 -6.47 -4.31 10.24
N SER A 42 -7.01 -3.10 10.02
CA SER A 42 -7.20 -2.61 8.66
C SER A 42 -5.85 -2.21 8.08
N ASP A 43 -5.52 -2.79 6.93
CA ASP A 43 -4.31 -2.46 6.18
C ASP A 43 -4.42 -1.04 5.61
N ILE A 44 -3.36 -0.25 5.81
CA ILE A 44 -3.24 1.10 5.25
C ILE A 44 -2.17 1.07 4.15
N PHE A 45 -2.60 1.32 2.92
CA PHE A 45 -1.72 1.32 1.75
C PHE A 45 -1.05 2.68 1.58
N VAL A 46 0.26 2.70 1.42
CA VAL A 46 1.04 3.91 1.16
C VAL A 46 1.50 3.90 -0.30
N VAL A 47 1.16 4.96 -1.04
CA VAL A 47 1.48 5.12 -2.46
C VAL A 47 2.14 6.48 -2.74
N GLU A 48 2.86 6.60 -3.86
CA GLU A 48 3.58 7.83 -4.23
C GLU A 48 2.68 8.91 -4.84
N GLY A 49 1.70 8.54 -5.66
CA GLY A 49 0.87 9.48 -6.40
C GLY A 49 -0.62 9.42 -6.06
N ARG A 50 -1.31 10.53 -6.33
CA ARG A 50 -2.78 10.56 -6.30
C ARG A 50 -3.39 9.66 -7.38
N HIS A 51 -2.71 9.52 -8.52
CA HIS A 51 -3.13 8.64 -9.60
C HIS A 51 -3.03 7.16 -9.20
N ASP A 52 -1.99 6.77 -8.46
CA ASP A 52 -1.85 5.41 -7.92
C ASP A 52 -2.96 5.11 -6.90
N ALA A 53 -3.26 6.07 -6.01
CA ALA A 53 -4.38 5.94 -5.08
C ALA A 53 -5.72 5.79 -5.79
N ALA A 54 -5.95 6.54 -6.86
CA ALA A 54 -7.15 6.42 -7.68
C ALA A 54 -7.22 5.03 -8.35
N ARG A 55 -6.09 4.55 -8.87
CA ARG A 55 -5.98 3.23 -9.50
C ARG A 55 -6.28 2.10 -8.51
N LEU A 56 -5.72 2.15 -7.30
CA LEU A 56 -6.03 1.17 -6.24
C LEU A 56 -7.50 1.21 -5.83
N LYS A 57 -8.09 2.39 -5.70
CA LYS A 57 -9.51 2.53 -5.35
C LYS A 57 -10.45 2.08 -6.47
N GLN A 58 -10.01 2.07 -7.74
CA GLN A 58 -10.77 1.43 -8.81
C GLN A 58 -10.84 -0.09 -8.62
N VAL A 59 -9.75 -0.71 -8.16
CA VAL A 59 -9.69 -2.16 -7.90
C VAL A 59 -10.45 -2.52 -6.62
N HIS A 60 -10.23 -1.75 -5.55
CA HIS A 60 -10.84 -2.02 -4.25
C HIS A 60 -11.23 -0.70 -3.55
N PRO A 61 -12.48 -0.23 -3.70
CA PRO A 61 -12.94 1.09 -3.25
C PRO A 61 -12.83 1.35 -1.74
N HIS A 62 -12.77 0.28 -0.95
CA HIS A 62 -12.74 0.34 0.51
C HIS A 62 -11.32 0.32 1.11
N LEU A 63 -10.27 0.40 0.28
CA LEU A 63 -8.90 0.49 0.79
C LEU A 63 -8.64 1.86 1.42
N ASP A 64 -8.05 1.84 2.61
CA ASP A 64 -7.46 3.01 3.23
C ASP A 64 -6.10 3.27 2.58
N VAL A 65 -5.95 4.44 1.94
CA VAL A 65 -4.76 4.82 1.17
C VAL A 65 -4.22 6.16 1.65
N VAL A 66 -2.92 6.21 1.94
CA VAL A 66 -2.14 7.42 2.23
C VAL A 66 -1.23 7.69 1.03
N VAL A 67 -1.20 8.94 0.57
CA VAL A 67 -0.37 9.38 -0.56
C VAL A 67 0.84 10.15 -0.01
N THR A 68 2.05 9.82 -0.47
CA THR A 68 3.26 10.61 -0.20
C THR A 68 3.38 11.73 -1.25
N GLU A 69 3.90 12.90 -0.92
CA GLU A 69 4.00 13.99 -1.91
C GLU A 69 5.32 13.92 -2.70
N GLY A 70 5.38 13.03 -3.70
CA GLY A 70 6.53 12.91 -4.61
C GLY A 70 7.75 12.19 -4.01
N SER A 71 8.96 12.59 -4.41
CA SER A 71 10.22 11.86 -4.19
C SER A 71 10.76 11.85 -2.75
N ALA A 72 10.12 12.57 -1.83
CA ALA A 72 10.48 12.60 -0.42
C ALA A 72 9.21 12.62 0.43
N VAL A 73 9.24 11.89 1.56
CA VAL A 73 8.09 11.82 2.47
C VAL A 73 8.20 12.96 3.50
N PRO A 74 7.20 13.85 3.61
CA PRO A 74 7.18 14.88 4.64
C PRO A 74 7.22 14.27 6.04
N GLU A 75 7.91 14.92 6.99
CA GLU A 75 8.00 14.41 8.38
C GLU A 75 6.62 14.26 9.03
N ALA A 76 5.67 15.15 8.72
CA ALA A 76 4.29 15.02 9.19
C ALA A 76 3.62 13.71 8.73
N THR A 77 3.87 13.28 7.49
CA THR A 77 3.37 12.01 6.95
C THR A 77 4.07 10.82 7.61
N LEU A 78 5.38 10.91 7.85
CA LEU A 78 6.13 9.89 8.59
C LEU A 78 5.56 9.69 10.00
N GLN A 79 5.35 10.78 10.75
CA GLN A 79 4.78 10.73 12.09
C GLN A 79 3.34 10.19 12.11
N LEU A 80 2.55 10.53 11.08
CA LEU A 80 1.20 9.99 10.93
C LEU A 80 1.25 8.47 10.73
N LEU A 81 2.08 7.99 9.80
CA LEU A 81 2.21 6.56 9.51
C LEU A 81 2.77 5.79 10.70
N GLU A 82 3.72 6.37 11.45
CA GLU A 82 4.26 5.80 12.68
C GLU A 82 3.18 5.61 13.74
N LYS A 83 2.33 6.61 13.96
CA LYS A 83 1.17 6.50 14.87
C LYS A 83 0.16 5.45 14.41
N LEU A 84 -0.11 5.40 13.10
CA LEU A 84 -1.05 4.44 12.52
C LEU A 84 -0.52 3.00 12.63
N SER A 85 0.81 2.81 12.54
CA SER A 85 1.44 1.49 12.61
C SER A 85 1.23 0.75 13.94
N VAL A 86 0.77 1.45 14.98
CA VAL A 86 0.43 0.87 16.30
C VAL A 86 -0.88 0.07 16.23
N ALA A 87 -1.85 0.49 15.43
CA ALA A 87 -3.18 -0.11 15.35
C ALA A 87 -3.47 -0.77 13.99
N HIS A 88 -2.66 -0.45 12.98
CA HIS A 88 -2.86 -0.83 11.59
C HIS A 88 -1.58 -1.39 11.00
N THR A 89 -1.74 -2.29 10.03
CA THR A 89 -0.62 -2.78 9.24
C THR A 89 -0.35 -1.79 8.11
N ILE A 90 0.83 -1.19 8.10
CA ILE A 90 1.25 -0.29 7.02
C ILE A 90 1.76 -1.13 5.84
N VAL A 91 1.21 -0.90 4.65
CA VAL A 91 1.55 -1.64 3.44
C VAL A 91 2.12 -0.69 2.40
N LEU A 92 3.40 -0.85 2.07
CA LEU A 92 4.12 0.00 1.13
C LEU A 92 3.96 -0.54 -0.29
N MET A 93 3.24 0.21 -1.13
CA MET A 93 3.03 -0.07 -2.55
C MET A 93 3.51 1.13 -3.34
N LEU A 94 4.80 1.13 -3.66
CA LEU A 94 5.52 2.24 -4.28
C LEU A 94 6.02 1.86 -5.67
N ASP A 95 6.34 2.86 -6.47
CA ASP A 95 6.77 2.67 -7.85
C ASP A 95 8.07 1.86 -7.95
N PRO A 96 8.22 1.00 -8.97
CA PRO A 96 9.43 0.21 -9.19
C PRO A 96 10.53 1.04 -9.89
N ASP A 97 10.80 2.22 -9.37
CA ASP A 97 11.79 3.17 -9.85
C ASP A 97 12.76 3.64 -8.73
N HIS A 98 13.59 4.64 -9.01
CA HIS A 98 14.59 5.11 -8.04
C HIS A 98 13.98 5.97 -6.91
N PRO A 99 13.11 6.96 -7.20
CA PRO A 99 12.31 7.66 -6.18
C PRO A 99 11.56 6.72 -5.23
N GLY A 100 10.78 5.78 -5.77
CA GLY A 100 9.99 4.82 -4.99
C GLY A 100 10.85 3.96 -4.06
N GLU A 101 12.04 3.54 -4.51
CA GLU A 101 13.00 2.81 -3.65
C GLU A 101 13.58 3.69 -2.53
N THR A 102 13.75 4.99 -2.77
CA THR A 102 14.24 5.94 -1.75
C THR A 102 13.18 6.14 -0.67
N ILE A 103 11.94 6.37 -1.07
CA ILE A 103 10.79 6.46 -0.18
C ILE A 103 10.64 5.17 0.63
N ARG A 104 10.77 4.00 -0.03
CA ARG A 104 10.71 2.69 0.61
C ARG A 104 11.73 2.56 1.73
N LYS A 105 12.98 2.96 1.50
CA LYS A 105 14.05 2.91 2.51
C LYS A 105 13.76 3.83 3.69
N THR A 106 13.30 5.06 3.43
CA THR A 106 12.96 6.03 4.47
C THR A 106 11.82 5.51 5.36
N LEU A 107 10.76 5.00 4.76
CA LEU A 107 9.63 4.43 5.49
C LEU A 107 10.01 3.18 6.26
N GLN A 108 10.81 2.28 5.67
CA GLN A 108 11.27 1.07 6.34
C GLN A 108 12.15 1.37 7.56
N ALA A 109 12.95 2.43 7.51
CA ALA A 109 13.79 2.84 8.63
C ALA A 109 12.96 3.37 9.81
N ARG A 110 11.84 4.06 9.53
CA ARG A 110 10.94 4.61 10.55
C ARG A 110 9.90 3.61 11.05
N ILE A 111 9.44 2.70 10.18
CA ILE A 111 8.37 1.74 10.46
C ILE A 111 8.88 0.34 10.08
N PRO A 112 9.66 -0.32 10.94
CA PRO A 112 10.22 -1.64 10.63
C PRO A 112 9.16 -2.74 10.43
N SER A 113 7.96 -2.55 11.01
CA SER A 113 6.80 -3.43 10.87
C SER A 113 6.04 -3.26 9.55
N ALA A 114 6.43 -2.28 8.73
CA ALA A 114 5.79 -2.06 7.44
C ALA A 114 5.96 -3.29 6.54
N ARG A 115 4.89 -3.61 5.81
CA ARG A 115 4.86 -4.68 4.82
C ARG A 115 5.07 -4.12 3.45
N HIS A 116 5.53 -4.96 2.53
CA HIS A 116 5.90 -4.52 1.20
C HIS A 116 5.14 -5.28 0.13
N VAL A 117 4.55 -4.52 -0.78
CA VAL A 117 4.05 -5.01 -2.06
C VAL A 117 4.98 -4.50 -3.14
N PHE A 118 5.35 -5.40 -4.04
CA PHE A 118 6.18 -5.09 -5.20
C PHE A 118 5.41 -5.42 -6.47
N LEU A 119 5.69 -4.65 -7.52
CA LEU A 119 5.19 -4.88 -8.86
C LEU A 119 6.37 -5.02 -9.82
N ARG A 120 6.20 -5.82 -10.87
CA ARG A 120 7.22 -5.90 -11.92
C ARG A 120 7.28 -4.57 -12.65
N LYS A 121 8.49 -4.11 -12.90
CA LYS A 121 8.72 -2.90 -13.70
C LYS A 121 7.99 -2.99 -15.05
N ALA A 122 8.05 -4.15 -15.71
CA ALA A 122 7.39 -4.39 -17.00
C ALA A 122 5.87 -4.15 -16.97
N ASP A 123 5.20 -4.43 -15.84
CA ASP A 123 3.76 -4.24 -15.71
C ASP A 123 3.38 -2.78 -15.42
N CYS A 124 4.36 -1.96 -15.02
CA CYS A 124 4.17 -0.55 -14.65
C CYS A 124 4.68 0.42 -15.72
N ILE A 125 5.10 -0.06 -16.88
CA ILE A 125 5.60 0.79 -17.97
C ILE A 125 4.43 1.41 -18.74
N GLU A 126 4.47 2.72 -18.94
CA GLU A 126 3.55 3.45 -19.81
C GLU A 126 3.60 2.90 -21.24
N LYS A 127 2.48 3.00 -21.98
CA LYS A 127 2.38 2.55 -23.39
C LYS A 127 3.51 3.05 -24.31
N HIS A 128 4.11 4.20 -24.02
CA HIS A 128 5.20 4.79 -24.80
C HIS A 128 6.59 4.61 -24.17
N GLY A 129 6.71 3.86 -23.08
CA GLY A 129 7.98 3.49 -22.45
C GLY A 129 8.68 4.60 -21.66
N ARG A 130 8.09 5.79 -21.54
CA ARG A 130 8.75 6.97 -20.95
C ARG A 130 8.59 7.06 -19.44
N LYS A 131 7.50 6.53 -18.90
CA LYS A 131 7.18 6.59 -17.47
C LYS A 131 6.95 5.20 -16.91
N VAL A 132 7.29 5.06 -15.63
CA VAL A 132 7.10 3.84 -14.84
C VAL A 132 6.29 4.25 -13.62
N GLY A 133 5.15 3.59 -13.37
CA GLY A 133 4.31 3.90 -12.23
C GLY A 133 3.17 2.90 -12.04
N ILE A 134 2.67 2.78 -10.81
CA ILE A 134 1.54 1.91 -10.44
C ILE A 134 0.28 2.29 -11.24
N GLU A 135 0.10 3.57 -11.55
CA GLU A 135 -0.99 4.07 -12.41
C GLU A 135 -1.10 3.37 -13.77
N HIS A 136 0.01 2.83 -14.30
CA HIS A 136 0.05 2.12 -15.58
C HIS A 136 -0.21 0.62 -15.45
N ALA A 137 -0.20 0.08 -14.23
CA ALA A 137 -0.50 -1.33 -14.00
C ALA A 137 -1.95 -1.66 -14.38
N SER A 138 -2.15 -2.85 -14.95
CA SER A 138 -3.48 -3.38 -15.21
C SER A 138 -4.18 -3.72 -13.89
N VAL A 139 -5.52 -3.67 -13.88
CA VAL A 139 -6.32 -4.05 -12.70
C VAL A 139 -5.98 -5.48 -12.26
N ALA A 140 -5.83 -6.40 -13.20
CA ALA A 140 -5.46 -7.80 -12.90
C ALA A 140 -4.11 -7.92 -12.18
N VAL A 141 -3.10 -7.12 -12.59
CA VAL A 141 -1.79 -7.10 -11.91
C VAL A 141 -1.92 -6.61 -10.47
N LEU A 142 -2.70 -5.55 -10.25
CA LEU A 142 -2.94 -5.01 -8.90
C LEU A 142 -3.71 -6.00 -8.02
N GLU A 143 -4.71 -6.69 -8.55
CA GLU A 143 -5.42 -7.74 -7.82
C GLU A 143 -4.51 -8.89 -7.39
N VAL A 144 -3.62 -9.34 -8.29
CA VAL A 144 -2.65 -10.40 -7.97
C VAL A 144 -1.70 -9.93 -6.86
N ALA A 145 -1.18 -8.71 -6.96
CA ALA A 145 -0.28 -8.14 -5.95
C ALA A 145 -0.95 -8.01 -4.57
N LEU A 146 -2.22 -7.56 -4.53
CA LEU A 146 -3.00 -7.49 -3.30
C LEU A 146 -3.30 -8.87 -2.72
N LYS A 147 -3.59 -9.87 -3.56
CA LYS A 147 -3.79 -11.26 -3.12
C LYS A 147 -2.51 -11.87 -2.53
N GLN A 148 -1.35 -11.62 -3.15
CA GLN A 148 -0.05 -12.07 -2.65
C GLN A 148 0.27 -11.44 -1.28
N HIS A 149 -0.06 -10.17 -1.09
CA HIS A 149 0.05 -9.51 0.23
C HIS A 149 -0.82 -10.21 1.28
N ILE A 150 -2.07 -10.53 0.95
CA ILE A 150 -2.98 -11.24 1.88
C ILE A 150 -2.43 -12.64 2.21
N GLN A 151 -1.88 -13.36 1.23
CA GLN A 151 -1.31 -14.68 1.47
C GLN A 151 -0.06 -14.63 2.36
N SER A 152 0.81 -13.64 2.16
CA SER A 152 1.98 -13.45 3.02
C SER A 152 1.64 -13.02 4.45
N GLN A 153 0.38 -12.65 4.78
CA GLN A 153 0.01 -12.39 6.19
C GLN A 153 -0.02 -13.68 7.01
N ALA A 154 -0.21 -14.83 6.35
CA ALA A 154 -0.36 -16.13 6.99
C ALA A 154 0.98 -16.81 7.30
N THR A 155 2.08 -16.33 6.71
CA THR A 155 3.42 -16.91 6.82
C THR A 155 4.32 -16.06 7.72
N GLN A 156 5.07 -16.71 8.60
CA GLN A 156 6.11 -16.05 9.40
C GLN A 156 7.22 -15.51 8.48
N PRO A 157 7.94 -14.44 8.88
CA PRO A 157 9.07 -13.92 8.10
C PRO A 157 10.04 -15.05 7.76
N GLY A 158 10.46 -15.11 6.50
CA GLY A 158 11.43 -16.10 6.04
C GLY A 158 12.73 -15.96 6.83
N ALA A 159 13.27 -17.08 7.31
CA ALA A 159 14.56 -17.13 8.02
C ALA A 159 15.73 -17.39 7.06
N LEU A 160 15.67 -16.84 5.82
CA LEU A 160 16.78 -17.02 4.88
C LEU A 160 18.02 -16.30 5.40
N THR A 161 19.16 -16.89 5.10
CA THR A 161 20.48 -16.33 5.41
C THR A 161 21.29 -16.09 4.15
N MET A 162 22.40 -15.35 4.26
CA MET A 162 23.34 -15.20 3.14
C MET A 162 23.95 -16.55 2.72
N GLN A 163 24.12 -17.49 3.64
CA GLN A 163 24.61 -18.84 3.33
C GLN A 163 23.61 -19.59 2.47
N ASP A 164 22.30 -19.42 2.71
CA ASP A 164 21.27 -20.01 1.85
C ASP A 164 21.31 -19.44 0.43
N LEU A 165 21.51 -18.13 0.27
CA LEU A 165 21.67 -17.53 -1.06
C LEU A 165 22.89 -18.08 -1.80
N VAL A 166 24.00 -18.31 -1.10
CA VAL A 166 25.19 -18.93 -1.70
C VAL A 166 24.90 -20.38 -2.09
N GLY A 167 24.26 -21.17 -1.22
CA GLY A 167 23.87 -22.55 -1.51
C GLY A 167 22.87 -22.67 -2.66
N LEU A 168 22.00 -21.68 -2.83
CA LEU A 168 21.07 -21.57 -3.97
C LEU A 168 21.73 -20.98 -5.23
N GLY A 169 23.02 -20.65 -5.19
CA GLY A 169 23.76 -20.04 -6.29
C GLY A 169 23.25 -18.65 -6.71
N LEU A 170 22.60 -17.93 -5.80
CA LEU A 170 22.15 -16.54 -5.95
C LEU A 170 23.23 -15.53 -5.53
N SER A 171 24.36 -16.00 -4.99
CA SER A 171 25.53 -15.19 -4.63
C SER A 171 26.81 -16.01 -4.76
N GLY A 172 27.94 -15.37 -5.07
CA GLY A 172 29.26 -16.00 -5.10
C GLY A 172 29.57 -16.89 -6.32
N SER A 173 28.61 -17.14 -7.21
CA SER A 173 28.83 -17.88 -8.47
C SER A 173 28.83 -16.94 -9.69
N PRO A 174 29.50 -17.32 -10.80
CA PRO A 174 29.49 -16.54 -12.05
C PRO A 174 28.07 -16.30 -12.60
N ASP A 175 27.19 -17.29 -12.46
CA ASP A 175 25.79 -17.21 -12.93
C ASP A 175 24.83 -16.57 -11.93
N ALA A 176 25.31 -16.18 -10.73
CA ALA A 176 24.47 -15.64 -9.67
C ALA A 176 23.65 -14.43 -10.14
N ALA A 177 24.24 -13.56 -10.95
CA ALA A 177 23.53 -12.39 -11.48
C ALA A 177 22.34 -12.77 -12.36
N LYS A 178 22.52 -13.74 -13.27
CA LYS A 178 21.46 -14.23 -14.16
C LYS A 178 20.36 -14.93 -13.38
N ARG A 179 20.73 -15.78 -12.41
CA ARG A 179 19.77 -16.50 -11.55
C ARG A 179 18.96 -15.54 -10.70
N ARG A 180 19.59 -14.50 -10.12
CA ARG A 180 18.88 -13.43 -9.40
C ARG A 180 17.91 -12.70 -10.31
N ALA A 181 18.33 -12.32 -11.52
CA ALA A 181 17.45 -11.62 -12.47
C ALA A 181 16.18 -12.43 -12.77
N ARG A 182 16.31 -13.72 -13.11
CA ARG A 182 15.18 -14.65 -13.31
C ARG A 182 14.28 -14.70 -12.08
N LEU A 183 14.86 -14.93 -10.90
CA LEU A 183 14.11 -15.03 -9.64
C LEU A 183 13.33 -13.74 -9.33
N THR A 184 14.00 -12.58 -9.44
CA THR A 184 13.38 -11.28 -9.13
C THR A 184 12.28 -10.89 -10.10
N ASP A 185 12.37 -11.33 -11.36
CA ASP A 185 11.34 -11.09 -12.35
C ASP A 185 10.11 -11.97 -12.08
N THR A 186 10.31 -13.27 -11.81
CA THR A 186 9.23 -14.20 -11.46
C THR A 186 8.48 -13.79 -10.19
N LEU A 187 9.21 -13.38 -9.15
CA LEU A 187 8.62 -12.99 -7.86
C LEU A 187 8.18 -11.52 -7.79
N ALA A 188 8.32 -10.77 -8.88
CA ALA A 188 8.00 -9.34 -8.93
C ALA A 188 8.75 -8.46 -7.91
N ILE A 189 9.92 -8.90 -7.44
CA ILE A 189 10.69 -8.21 -6.38
C ILE A 189 11.43 -6.98 -6.92
N GLY A 190 11.63 -6.91 -8.24
CA GLY A 190 12.44 -5.88 -8.90
C GLY A 190 13.94 -6.16 -8.81
N HIS A 191 14.72 -5.49 -9.66
CA HIS A 191 16.16 -5.74 -9.75
C HIS A 191 16.89 -5.36 -8.46
N CYS A 192 17.66 -6.28 -7.90
CA CYS A 192 18.41 -6.05 -6.66
C CYS A 192 19.68 -6.90 -6.56
N ASN A 193 20.63 -6.44 -5.74
CA ASN A 193 21.82 -7.22 -5.38
C ASN A 193 21.48 -8.34 -4.38
N ALA A 194 22.42 -9.23 -4.08
CA ALA A 194 22.19 -10.37 -3.18
C ALA A 194 21.74 -9.94 -1.75
N LYS A 195 22.34 -8.89 -1.19
CA LYS A 195 21.99 -8.40 0.16
C LYS A 195 20.57 -7.84 0.22
N THR A 196 20.18 -7.06 -0.79
CA THR A 196 18.83 -6.50 -0.90
C THR A 196 17.81 -7.59 -1.22
N LEU A 197 18.16 -8.55 -2.08
CA LEU A 197 17.32 -9.70 -2.39
C LEU A 197 16.97 -10.49 -1.13
N LEU A 198 17.97 -10.79 -0.30
CA LEU A 198 17.77 -11.48 0.98
C LEU A 198 16.74 -10.75 1.85
N LYS A 199 16.90 -9.44 2.01
CA LYS A 199 15.95 -8.62 2.81
C LYS A 199 14.53 -8.70 2.23
N ARG A 200 14.38 -8.57 0.91
CA ARG A 200 13.07 -8.60 0.25
C ARG A 200 12.41 -9.97 0.32
N LEU A 201 13.17 -11.06 0.15
CA LEU A 201 12.65 -12.42 0.31
C LEU A 201 12.13 -12.66 1.73
N ASN A 202 12.86 -12.18 2.74
CA ASN A 202 12.44 -12.28 4.14
C ASN A 202 11.19 -11.45 4.43
N TRP A 203 11.10 -10.22 3.89
CA TRP A 203 9.89 -9.38 4.01
C TRP A 203 8.65 -10.01 3.38
N LEU A 204 8.82 -10.77 2.30
CA LEU A 204 7.74 -11.46 1.61
C LEU A 204 7.43 -12.84 2.21
N GLY A 205 8.18 -13.27 3.22
CA GLY A 205 7.95 -14.55 3.89
C GLY A 205 8.36 -15.77 3.05
N PHE A 206 9.25 -15.61 2.06
CA PHE A 206 9.72 -16.74 1.25
C PHE A 206 10.77 -17.55 2.00
N ASP A 207 10.61 -18.87 1.97
CA ASP A 207 11.57 -19.81 2.53
C ASP A 207 12.51 -20.37 1.46
N LYS A 208 13.49 -21.17 1.90
CA LYS A 208 14.48 -21.80 1.00
C LYS A 208 13.83 -22.74 -0.01
N ALA A 209 12.79 -23.47 0.39
CA ALA A 209 12.10 -24.42 -0.47
C ALA A 209 11.37 -23.71 -1.62
N HIS A 210 10.65 -22.63 -1.32
CA HIS A 210 9.96 -21.82 -2.31
C HIS A 210 10.94 -21.21 -3.30
N VAL A 211 12.06 -20.65 -2.83
CA VAL A 211 13.07 -20.08 -3.73
C VAL A 211 13.71 -21.16 -4.61
N ALA A 212 13.99 -22.35 -4.07
CA ALA A 212 14.52 -23.46 -4.85
C ALA A 212 13.52 -23.94 -5.93
N GLN A 213 12.23 -23.98 -5.61
CA GLN A 213 11.17 -24.35 -6.55
C GLN A 213 11.07 -23.36 -7.71
N VAL A 214 11.15 -22.06 -7.44
CA VAL A 214 11.12 -21.01 -8.48
C VAL A 214 12.38 -21.06 -9.36
N LEU A 215 13.51 -21.50 -8.80
CA LEU A 215 14.77 -21.62 -9.52
C LEU A 215 14.87 -22.88 -10.40
N SER A 216 14.10 -23.92 -10.09
CA SER A 216 13.98 -25.13 -10.92
C SER A 216 13.37 -24.82 -12.29
#